data_AF-A0A454JK72-F1
#
_entry.id   AF-A0A454JK72-F1
#
_cell.length_a   1.000
_cell.length_b   1.000
_cell.length_c   1.000
_cell.angle_alpha   90.00
_cell.angle_beta   90.00
_cell.angle_gamma   90.00
#
_symmetry.space_group_name_H-M   'P 1'
#
loop_
_entity.id
_entity.type
_entity.pdbx_description
1 polymer ?
#
loop_
_entity_poly.entity_id
_entity_poly.type
_entity_poly.pdbx_seq_one_letter_code
_entity_poly.pdbx_strand_id
1 'polypeptide(L)'
;MTELDEATKAKLRAEAARLVSMGMAADKARRIVWDDYLEELAAYAAAQPVAPPPEPEPAPEDETPPSAPPVPAPVLPGPEPPARHSRFWDAKEEPRLTPEWLERNRQQLAQVKRIVGMRNR
;
A
#
# COMPACT_ATOMS: atom_id res chain seq x y z
N MET A 1 1.82 -2.91 30.37
CA MET A 1 1.82 -1.82 29.38
C MET A 1 3.14 -1.92 28.63
N THR A 2 3.12 -2.17 27.34
CA THR A 2 4.34 -2.16 26.51
C THR A 2 4.88 -0.72 26.52
N GLU A 3 5.96 -0.50 27.25
CA GLU A 3 6.63 0.80 27.25
C GLU A 3 7.21 1.05 25.86
N LEU A 4 6.84 2.18 25.25
CA LEU A 4 7.42 2.58 23.96
C LEU A 4 8.91 2.83 24.19
N ASP A 5 9.75 2.20 23.38
CA ASP A 5 11.19 2.41 23.45
C ASP A 5 11.56 3.89 23.28
N GLU A 6 12.57 4.35 24.03
CA GLU A 6 12.95 5.77 24.04
C GLU A 6 13.46 6.24 22.68
N ALA A 7 14.11 5.36 21.89
CA ALA A 7 14.52 5.72 20.54
C ALA A 7 13.31 5.94 19.62
N THR A 8 12.26 5.14 19.78
CA THR A 8 10.99 5.32 19.05
C THR A 8 10.32 6.63 19.42
N LYS A 9 10.24 6.96 20.72
CA LYS A 9 9.72 8.26 21.17
C LYS A 9 10.52 9.43 20.61
N ALA A 10 11.85 9.33 20.60
CA ALA A 10 12.71 10.37 20.04
C ALA A 10 12.45 10.60 18.55
N LYS A 11 12.29 9.52 17.78
CA LYS A 11 11.94 9.59 16.35
C LYS A 11 10.59 10.28 16.12
N LEU A 12 9.55 9.90 16.87
CA LEU A 12 8.23 10.52 16.77
C LEU A 12 8.26 12.02 17.12
N ARG A 13 9.06 12.42 18.12
CA ARG A 13 9.27 13.85 18.44
C ARG A 13 9.97 14.61 17.33
N ALA A 14 10.98 14.01 16.69
CA ALA A 14 11.70 14.64 15.58
C ALA A 14 10.79 14.85 14.36
N GLU A 15 9.96 13.85 14.01
CA GLU A 15 8.99 13.97 12.91
C GLU A 15 7.93 15.04 13.21
N ALA A 16 7.41 15.07 14.44
CA ALA A 16 6.46 16.11 14.85
C ALA A 16 7.10 17.52 14.79
N ALA A 17 8.35 17.67 15.22
CA ALA A 17 9.08 18.93 15.14
C ALA A 17 9.30 19.39 13.68
N ARG A 18 9.53 18.45 12.76
CA ARG A 18 9.61 18.72 11.32
C ARG A 18 8.29 19.22 10.75
N LEU A 19 7.16 18.66 11.16
CA LEU A 19 5.85 19.17 10.73
C LEU A 19 5.56 20.57 11.30
N VAL A 20 5.99 20.83 12.54
CA VAL A 20 5.88 22.16 13.14
C VAL A 20 6.74 23.19 12.38
N SER A 21 7.95 22.83 11.96
CA SER A 21 8.79 23.74 11.17
C SER A 21 8.21 24.06 9.78
N MET A 22 7.33 23.20 9.26
CA MET A 22 6.54 23.46 8.05
C MET A 22 5.30 24.32 8.30
N GLY A 23 5.11 24.86 9.52
CA GLY A 23 4.01 25.76 9.87
C GLY A 23 2.77 25.07 10.44
N MET A 24 2.87 23.79 10.82
CA MET A 24 1.76 23.08 11.45
C MET A 24 1.68 23.35 12.96
N ALA A 25 0.46 23.38 13.51
CA ALA A 25 0.27 23.45 14.96
C ALA A 25 0.82 22.19 15.66
N ALA A 26 1.50 22.39 16.80
CA ALA A 26 2.20 21.31 17.52
C ALA A 26 1.27 20.15 17.92
N ASP A 27 0.05 20.44 18.38
CA ASP A 27 -0.93 19.40 18.74
C ASP A 27 -1.35 18.57 17.54
N LYS A 28 -1.57 19.23 16.39
CA LYS A 28 -1.94 18.58 15.15
C LYS A 28 -0.81 17.71 14.61
N ALA A 29 0.42 18.23 14.63
CA ALA A 29 1.61 17.49 14.21
C ALA A 29 1.83 16.22 15.05
N ARG A 30 1.70 16.33 16.38
CA ARG A 30 1.80 15.16 17.27
C ARG A 30 0.72 14.12 17.00
N ARG A 31 -0.53 14.57 16.78
CA ARG A 31 -1.65 13.68 16.46
C ARG A 31 -1.38 12.88 15.18
N ILE A 32 -1.02 13.56 14.10
CA ILE A 32 -0.75 12.91 12.80
C ILE A 32 0.35 11.86 12.93
N VAL A 33 1.50 12.23 13.51
CA VAL A 33 2.63 11.31 13.67
C VAL A 33 2.27 10.10 14.55
N TRP A 34 1.40 10.29 15.54
CA TRP A 34 0.93 9.21 16.38
C TRP A 34 -0.04 8.28 15.64
N ASP A 35 -0.97 8.84 14.88
CA ASP A 35 -1.94 8.07 14.09
C ASP A 35 -1.21 7.24 13.02
N ASP A 36 -0.26 7.84 12.28
CA ASP A 36 0.59 7.13 11.32
C ASP A 36 1.36 5.97 12.00
N TYR A 37 1.90 6.18 13.20
CA TYR A 37 2.59 5.14 13.95
C TYR A 37 1.66 3.97 14.35
N LEU A 38 0.41 4.27 14.70
CA LEU A 38 -0.58 3.24 15.01
C LEU A 38 -0.98 2.44 13.76
N GLU A 39 -1.09 3.09 12.60
CA GLU A 39 -1.35 2.43 11.32
C GLU A 39 -0.20 1.48 10.95
N GLU A 40 1.04 1.93 11.09
CA GLU A 40 2.23 1.09 10.87
C GLU A 40 2.27 -0.11 11.83
N LEU A 41 1.89 0.07 13.10
CA LEU A 41 1.77 -1.04 14.05
C LEU A 41 0.68 -2.03 13.63
N ALA A 42 -0.47 -1.55 13.17
CA ALA A 42 -1.54 -2.40 12.69
C ALA A 42 -1.12 -3.18 11.44
N ALA A 43 -0.41 -2.53 10.50
CA ALA A 43 0.16 -3.16 9.33
C ALA A 43 1.19 -4.23 9.69
N TYR A 44 2.08 -3.95 10.66
CA TYR A 44 3.06 -4.92 11.14
C TYR A 44 2.39 -6.13 11.80
N ALA A 45 1.34 -5.91 12.59
CA ALA A 45 0.56 -6.99 13.18
C ALA A 45 -0.16 -7.85 12.12
N ALA A 46 -0.71 -7.23 11.08
CA ALA A 46 -1.36 -7.92 9.97
C ALA A 46 -0.38 -8.66 9.03
N ALA A 47 0.85 -8.14 8.90
CA ALA A 47 1.89 -8.71 8.07
C ALA A 47 2.67 -9.85 8.75
N GLN A 48 2.49 -10.06 10.06
CA GLN A 48 3.03 -11.25 10.71
C GLN A 48 2.38 -12.49 10.09
N PRO A 49 3.16 -13.40 9.49
CA PRO A 49 2.61 -14.64 8.95
C PRO A 49 2.04 -15.41 10.13
N VAL A 50 0.72 -15.47 10.19
CA VAL A 50 0.03 -16.48 11.00
C VAL A 50 0.52 -17.81 10.44
N ALA A 51 1.38 -18.51 11.20
CA ALA A 51 1.72 -19.88 10.90
C ALA A 51 0.38 -20.63 10.69
N PRO A 52 0.22 -21.38 9.58
CA PRO A 52 -1.00 -22.14 9.38
C PRO A 52 -1.26 -22.99 10.63
N PRO A 53 -2.52 -23.10 11.09
CA PRO A 53 -2.85 -23.95 12.23
C PRO A 53 -2.26 -25.35 11.98
N PRO A 54 -1.75 -26.04 13.02
CA PRO A 54 -1.21 -27.38 12.84
C PRO A 54 -2.31 -28.25 12.23
N GLU A 55 -2.11 -28.66 10.97
CA GLU A 55 -2.92 -29.70 10.35
C GLU A 55 -2.83 -30.94 11.26
N PRO A 56 -3.97 -31.55 11.63
CA PRO A 56 -3.93 -32.80 12.38
C PRO A 56 -3.27 -33.89 11.51
N GLU A 57 -2.19 -34.45 12.07
CA GLU A 57 -1.48 -35.70 11.76
C GLU A 57 -1.84 -36.46 10.46
N PRO A 58 -0.87 -36.68 9.56
CA PRO A 58 -0.99 -37.71 8.54
C PRO A 58 -0.73 -39.10 9.14
N ALA A 59 -1.67 -40.02 8.96
CA ALA A 59 -1.49 -41.46 9.16
C ALA A 59 -1.41 -42.14 7.77
N PRO A 60 -0.72 -43.29 7.61
CA PRO A 60 0.59 -43.32 6.96
C PRO A 60 0.68 -44.26 5.74
N GLU A 61 1.83 -44.13 5.06
CA GLU A 61 2.58 -45.16 4.31
C GLU A 61 2.05 -45.68 2.95
N ASP A 62 2.78 -45.33 1.89
CA ASP A 62 3.24 -46.33 0.92
C ASP A 62 4.68 -46.00 0.50
N GLU A 63 5.58 -46.92 0.79
CA GLU A 63 7.03 -46.84 0.55
C GLU A 63 7.37 -47.00 -0.94
N THR A 64 8.42 -46.30 -1.43
CA THR A 64 9.55 -46.77 -2.28
C THR A 64 10.25 -45.61 -3.05
N PRO A 65 11.50 -45.76 -3.53
CA PRO A 65 12.79 -45.46 -2.90
C PRO A 65 13.48 -44.17 -3.46
N PRO A 66 14.66 -43.73 -2.97
CA PRO A 66 15.22 -42.42 -3.33
C PRO A 66 15.89 -42.48 -4.72
N SER A 67 15.54 -41.56 -5.63
CA SER A 67 16.26 -41.42 -6.91
C SER A 67 16.38 -39.96 -7.36
N ALA A 68 17.62 -39.49 -7.27
CA ALA A 68 18.28 -38.39 -8.00
C ALA A 68 17.78 -36.93 -7.81
N PRO A 69 18.71 -35.95 -7.72
CA PRO A 69 18.36 -34.53 -7.70
C PRO A 69 17.74 -34.11 -9.04
N PRO A 70 16.75 -33.20 -9.04
CA PRO A 70 16.16 -32.71 -10.27
C PRO A 70 17.20 -31.93 -11.08
N VAL A 71 17.41 -32.37 -12.32
CA VAL A 71 18.18 -31.65 -13.34
C VAL A 71 17.52 -30.27 -13.54
N PRO A 72 18.28 -29.16 -13.55
CA PRO A 72 17.69 -27.84 -13.78
C PRO A 72 17.12 -27.77 -15.20
N ALA A 73 15.83 -27.44 -15.30
CA ALA A 73 15.16 -27.18 -16.57
C ALA A 73 15.83 -25.99 -17.29
N PRO A 74 15.88 -25.98 -18.65
CA PRO A 74 16.37 -24.83 -19.39
C PRO A 74 15.46 -23.63 -19.13
N VAL A 75 16.03 -22.57 -18.54
CA VAL A 75 15.34 -21.29 -18.32
C VAL A 75 15.12 -20.66 -19.70
N LEU A 76 13.89 -20.73 -20.20
CA LEU A 76 13.43 -19.91 -21.32
C LEU A 76 13.51 -18.44 -20.87
N PRO A 77 14.16 -17.53 -21.64
CA PRO A 77 14.12 -16.11 -21.32
C PRO A 77 12.67 -15.63 -21.45
N GLY A 78 12.08 -15.26 -20.30
CA GLY A 78 10.76 -14.63 -20.27
C GLY A 78 10.77 -13.32 -21.06
N PRO A 79 9.61 -12.88 -21.58
CA PRO A 79 9.51 -11.62 -22.30
C PRO A 79 10.03 -10.47 -21.42
N GLU A 80 10.88 -9.64 -22.02
CA GLU A 80 11.50 -8.47 -21.38
C GLU A 80 10.40 -7.57 -20.78
N PRO A 81 10.55 -7.08 -19.53
CA PRO A 81 9.56 -6.18 -18.96
C PRO A 81 9.46 -4.92 -19.82
N PRO A 82 8.24 -4.40 -20.08
CA PRO A 82 8.10 -3.17 -20.84
C PRO A 82 8.93 -2.07 -20.17
N ALA A 83 9.65 -1.31 -21.00
CA ALA A 83 10.44 -0.17 -20.56
C ALA A 83 9.64 0.66 -19.56
N ARG A 84 10.26 1.02 -18.43
CA ARG A 84 9.62 1.77 -17.35
C ARG A 84 9.33 3.20 -17.82
N HIS A 85 8.32 3.38 -18.66
CA HIS A 85 7.63 4.66 -18.77
C HIS A 85 7.05 4.91 -17.37
N SER A 86 7.43 6.03 -16.75
CA SER A 86 7.06 6.39 -15.39
C SER A 86 5.58 6.11 -15.16
N ARG A 87 5.26 5.13 -14.30
CA ARG A 87 3.90 4.83 -13.84
C ARG A 87 3.45 5.77 -12.71
N PHE A 88 4.19 6.85 -12.49
CA PHE A 88 3.92 7.80 -11.43
C PHE A 88 3.40 9.09 -12.03
N TRP A 89 2.37 9.65 -11.38
CA TRP A 89 1.75 10.92 -11.73
C TRP A 89 2.81 12.03 -11.84
N ASP A 90 2.93 12.65 -13.01
CA ASP A 90 3.80 13.81 -13.23
C ASP A 90 2.98 15.09 -13.13
N ALA A 91 3.27 15.91 -12.11
CA ALA A 91 2.62 17.21 -11.90
C ALA A 91 2.88 18.20 -13.04
N LYS A 92 3.94 18.00 -13.84
CA LYS A 92 4.24 18.85 -15.01
C LYS A 92 3.37 18.51 -16.22
N GLU A 93 2.81 17.31 -16.25
CA GLU A 93 1.90 16.84 -17.30
C GLU A 93 0.43 17.10 -16.97
N GLU A 94 0.13 17.81 -15.89
CA GLU A 94 -1.25 18.15 -15.53
C GLU A 94 -1.93 18.89 -16.69
N PRO A 95 -3.07 18.36 -17.21
CA PRO A 95 -3.87 19.09 -18.16
C PRO A 95 -4.29 20.40 -17.49
N ARG A 96 -3.84 21.53 -18.04
CA ARG A 96 -4.29 22.85 -17.56
C ARG A 96 -5.81 22.83 -17.50
N LEU A 97 -6.36 23.12 -16.33
CA LEU A 97 -7.80 23.21 -16.08
C LEU A 97 -8.40 24.41 -16.83
N THR A 98 -8.41 24.36 -18.15
CA THR A 98 -9.00 25.39 -19.00
C THR A 98 -10.52 25.41 -18.80
N PRO A 99 -11.16 26.57 -18.97
CA PRO A 99 -12.62 26.67 -18.82
C PRO A 99 -13.37 25.71 -19.76
N GLU A 100 -12.88 25.53 -20.98
CA GLU A 100 -13.46 24.58 -21.96
C GLU A 100 -13.35 23.13 -21.49
N TRP A 101 -12.22 22.75 -20.90
CA TRP A 101 -12.02 21.40 -20.36
C TRP A 101 -12.97 21.13 -19.19
N LEU A 102 -13.15 22.10 -18.31
CA LEU A 102 -14.07 22.00 -17.17
C LEU A 102 -15.53 21.86 -17.63
N GLU A 103 -15.94 22.57 -18.68
CA GLU A 103 -17.28 22.46 -19.24
C GLU A 103 -17.53 21.08 -19.83
N ARG A 104 -16.57 20.55 -20.60
CA ARG A 104 -16.64 19.19 -21.13
C ARG A 104 -16.70 18.15 -20.01
N ASN A 105 -15.90 18.31 -18.96
CA ASN A 105 -15.92 17.43 -17.80
C ASN A 105 -17.28 17.47 -17.07
N ARG A 106 -17.89 18.66 -16.90
CA ARG A 106 -19.24 18.79 -16.31
C ARG A 106 -20.30 18.07 -17.12
N GLN A 107 -20.25 18.15 -18.45
CA GLN A 107 -21.19 17.43 -19.32
C GLN A 107 -21.02 15.91 -19.22
N GLN A 108 -19.77 15.43 -19.22
CA GLN A 108 -19.46 14.00 -19.01
C GLN A 108 -19.93 13.51 -17.65
N LEU A 109 -19.71 14.30 -16.58
CA LEU A 109 -20.20 13.98 -15.24
C LEU A 109 -21.72 13.95 -15.17
N ALA A 110 -22.43 14.84 -15.86
CA ALA A 110 -23.89 14.82 -15.94
C ALA A 110 -24.39 13.54 -16.62
N GLN A 111 -23.70 13.08 -17.67
CA GLN A 111 -23.99 11.82 -18.35
C GLN A 111 -23.75 10.61 -17.43
N VAL A 112 -22.60 10.58 -16.74
CA VAL A 112 -22.28 9.51 -15.78
C VAL A 112 -23.27 9.49 -14.63
N LYS A 113 -23.64 10.63 -14.05
CA LYS A 113 -24.66 10.72 -12.98
C LYS A 113 -26.01 10.15 -13.41
N ARG A 114 -26.39 10.36 -14.68
CA ARG A 114 -27.62 9.80 -15.26
C ARG A 114 -27.54 8.27 -15.36
N ILE A 115 -26.39 7.74 -15.77
CA ILE A 115 -26.17 6.29 -15.93
C ILE A 115 -26.06 5.59 -14.57
N VAL A 116 -25.26 6.15 -13.66
CA VAL A 116 -25.02 5.62 -12.31
C VAL A 116 -26.25 5.75 -11.41
N GLY A 117 -27.31 6.41 -11.89
CA GLY A 117 -28.58 6.41 -11.21
C GLY A 117 -28.52 7.19 -9.90
N MET A 118 -28.01 8.43 -9.95
CA MET A 118 -28.52 9.48 -9.05
C MET A 118 -29.98 9.80 -9.42
N ARG A 119 -30.84 8.77 -9.39
CA ARG A 119 -32.25 8.90 -9.08
C ARG A 119 -32.28 9.35 -7.62
N ASN A 120 -32.12 10.65 -7.40
CA ASN A 120 -32.45 11.26 -6.12
C ASN A 120 -33.85 10.75 -5.73
N ARG A 121 -33.91 9.98 -4.66
CA ARG A 121 -35.11 9.82 -3.85
C ARG A 121 -34.98 10.75 -2.66
#